data_AF-A0A8T3LLZ3-F1
#
_entry.id   AF-A0A8T3LLZ3-F1
#
_cell.length_a   1.000
_cell.length_b   1.000
_cell.length_c   1.000
_cell.angle_alpha   90.00
_cell.angle_beta   90.00
_cell.angle_gamma   90.00
#
_symmetry.space_group_name_H-M   'P 1'
#
loop_
_entity.id
_entity.type
_entity.pdbx_description
1 polymer ?
#
loop_
_entity_poly.entity_id
_entity_poly.type
_entity_poly.pdbx_seq_one_letter_code
_entity_poly.pdbx_strand_id
1 'polypeptide(L)' 'KARNLLFATVEIESEERWNAVASTDVCQRWWKYMTDVMPANPDNSPVSSELQEVFYLP' A
#
# COMPACT_ATOMS: atom_id res chain seq x y z
N LYS A 1 17.59 -17.54 -0.60
CA LYS A 1 17.93 -16.09 -0.57
C LYS A 1 16.81 -15.37 0.16
N ALA A 2 17.10 -14.57 1.18
CA ALA A 2 16.10 -13.73 1.83
C ALA A 2 15.66 -12.60 0.88
N ARG A 3 14.39 -12.20 0.95
CA ARG A 3 13.83 -11.07 0.21
C ARG A 3 13.33 -10.02 1.20
N ASN A 4 13.60 -8.76 0.93
CA ASN A 4 13.14 -7.63 1.74
C ASN A 4 11.77 -7.15 1.20
N LEU A 5 10.77 -8.02 1.25
CA LEU A 5 9.41 -7.74 0.76
C LEU A 5 8.46 -7.54 1.93
N LEU A 6 7.53 -6.60 1.76
CA LEU A 6 6.42 -6.39 2.67
C LEU A 6 5.17 -6.99 2.04
N PHE A 7 4.51 -7.91 2.75
CA PHE A 7 3.24 -8.50 2.35
C PHE A 7 2.11 -7.84 3.13
N ALA A 8 1.08 -7.35 2.44
CA ALA A 8 -0.04 -6.65 3.01
C ALA A 8 -1.36 -7.32 2.64
N THR A 9 -2.33 -7.27 3.56
CA THR A 9 -3.73 -7.66 3.34
C THR A 9 -4.62 -6.63 4.02
N VAL A 10 -5.78 -6.36 3.44
CA VAL A 10 -6.78 -5.44 3.97
C VAL A 10 -8.16 -5.83 3.46
N GLU A 11 -9.14 -5.88 4.34
CA GLU A 11 -10.55 -6.00 3.96
C GLU A 11 -11.14 -4.59 3.85
N ILE A 12 -11.74 -4.26 2.71
CA ILE A 12 -12.31 -2.95 2.44
C ILE A 12 -13.78 -3.07 2.08
N GLU A 13 -14.60 -2.11 2.54
CA GLU A 13 -16.02 -2.05 2.19
C GLU A 13 -16.26 -1.47 0.79
N SER A 14 -15.33 -0.67 0.27
CA SER A 14 -15.46 0.06 -0.99
C SER A 14 -14.09 0.42 -1.57
N GLU A 15 -13.84 -0.01 -2.81
CA GLU A 15 -12.62 0.32 -3.56
C GLU A 15 -12.48 1.82 -3.81
N GLU A 16 -13.58 2.51 -4.12
CA GLU A 16 -13.57 3.95 -4.35
C GLU A 16 -13.12 4.72 -3.10
N ARG A 17 -13.70 4.39 -1.94
CA ARG A 17 -13.33 5.01 -0.66
C ARG A 17 -11.88 4.69 -0.27
N TRP A 18 -11.43 3.47 -0.56
CA TRP A 18 -10.05 3.06 -0.33
C TRP A 18 -9.07 3.87 -1.20
N ASN A 19 -9.36 3.99 -2.50
CA ASN A 19 -8.54 4.78 -3.42
C ASN A 19 -8.52 6.27 -3.05
N ALA A 20 -9.61 6.80 -2.50
CA ALA A 20 -9.69 8.18 -2.03
C ALA A 20 -8.73 8.49 -0.85
N VAL A 21 -8.27 7.46 -0.11
CA VAL A 21 -7.32 7.65 1.00
C VAL A 21 -6.02 8.30 0.52
N ALA A 22 -5.56 7.95 -0.68
CA ALA A 22 -4.38 8.54 -1.33
C ALA A 22 -4.46 10.07 -1.49
N SER A 23 -5.69 10.61 -1.60
CA SER A 23 -5.94 12.04 -1.78
C SER A 23 -5.99 12.82 -0.47
N THR A 24 -5.93 12.16 0.69
CA THR A 24 -5.97 12.83 1.99
C THR A 24 -4.60 13.39 2.37
N ASP A 25 -4.58 14.60 2.98
CA ASP A 25 -3.32 15.24 3.45
C ASP A 25 -2.53 14.33 4.39
N VAL A 26 -3.24 13.64 5.30
CA VAL A 26 -2.60 12.73 6.26
C VAL A 26 -1.91 11.55 5.58
N CYS A 27 -2.51 10.96 4.54
CA CYS A 27 -1.91 9.84 3.82
C CYS A 27 -0.68 10.29 3.03
N GLN A 28 -0.74 11.45 2.37
CA GLN A 28 0.41 11.99 1.64
C GLN A 28 1.57 12.35 2.56
N ARG A 29 1.29 12.90 3.75
CA ARG A 29 2.30 13.15 4.77
C ARG A 29 2.91 11.86 5.31
N TRP A 30 2.08 10.83 5.51
CA TRP A 30 2.53 9.51 5.92
C TRP A 30 3.46 8.88 4.87
N TRP A 31 3.07 8.89 3.61
CA TRP A 31 3.89 8.42 2.48
C TRP A 31 5.23 9.13 2.41
N LYS A 32 5.23 10.47 2.49
CA LYS A 32 6.46 11.26 2.52
C LYS A 32 7.37 10.85 3.68
N TYR A 33 6.80 10.64 4.86
CA TYR A 33 7.55 10.22 6.05
C TYR A 33 8.22 8.86 5.85
N MET A 34 7.53 7.90 5.20
CA MET A 34 8.02 6.53 5.02
C MET A 34 9.09 6.37 3.92
N THR A 35 9.33 7.38 3.09
CA THR A 35 10.27 7.30 1.95
C THR A 35 11.73 7.04 2.35
N ASP A 36 12.09 7.26 3.61
CA ASP A 36 13.42 6.99 4.16
C ASP A 36 13.69 5.50 4.42
N VAL A 37 12.64 4.71 4.62
CA VAL A 37 12.72 3.28 4.99
C VAL A 37 12.17 2.32 3.94
N MET A 38 11.51 2.81 2.88
CA MET A 38 10.95 1.94 1.83
C MET A 38 11.03 2.54 0.42
N PRO A 39 11.09 1.70 -0.63
CA PRO A 39 11.00 2.17 -2.01
C PRO A 39 9.67 2.89 -2.29
N ALA A 40 9.74 4.08 -2.86
CA ALA A 40 8.59 4.92 -3.17
C ALA A 40 8.62 5.42 -4.63
N ASN A 41 7.43 5.69 -5.16
CA ASN A 41 7.20 6.34 -6.45
C ASN A 41 7.50 7.86 -6.35
N PRO A 42 7.54 8.60 -7.48
CA PRO A 42 7.77 10.06 -7.47
C PRO A 42 6.74 10.88 -6.68
N ASP A 43 5.54 10.34 -6.44
CA ASP A 43 4.50 10.95 -5.61
C ASP A 43 4.60 10.58 -4.11
N ASN A 44 5.66 9.88 -3.71
CA ASN A 44 5.93 9.29 -2.40
C ASN A 44 5.09 8.05 -2.05
N SER A 45 4.14 7.64 -2.89
CA SER A 45 3.40 6.40 -2.65
C SER A 45 4.34 5.19 -2.67
N PRO A 46 4.12 4.16 -1.85
CA PRO A 46 4.98 2.99 -1.81
C PRO A 46 4.93 2.25 -3.15
N VAL A 47 6.08 1.72 -3.60
CA VAL A 47 6.09 0.79 -4.73
C VAL A 47 5.32 -0.47 -4.32
N SER A 48 4.19 -0.70 -4.96
CA SER A 48 3.26 -1.79 -4.62
C SER A 48 2.77 -2.49 -5.87
N SER A 49 2.35 -3.74 -5.72
CA SER A 49 1.73 -4.55 -6.78
C SER A 49 0.62 -5.38 -6.18
N GLU A 50 -0.55 -5.36 -6.82
CA GLU A 50 -1.70 -6.14 -6.41
C GLU A 50 -1.40 -7.64 -6.54
N LEU A 51 -1.85 -8.43 -5.56
CA LEU A 51 -1.71 -9.87 -5.56
C LEU A 51 -3.06 -10.51 -5.88
N GLN A 52 -3.05 -11.51 -6.75
CA GLN A 52 -4.22 -12.33 -7.02
C GLN A 52 -4.43 -13.33 -5.88
N GLU A 53 -5.58 -13.26 -5.23
CA GLU A 53 -5.99 -14.29 -4.27
C GLU A 53 -6.29 -15.60 -5.03
N VAL A 54 -5.62 -16.68 -4.63
CA VAL A 54 -5.74 -18.00 -5.28
C VAL A 54 -6.39 -19.06 -4.40
N PHE A 55 -6.53 -18.79 -3.10
CA PHE A 55 -7.10 -19.72 -2.14
C PHE A 55 -7.54 -18.99 -0.86
N TYR A 56 -8.70 -19.37 -0.35
CA TYR A 56 -9.22 -18.96 0.95
C TYR A 56 -9.98 -20.12 1.60
N LEU A 57 -9.75 -20.36 2.89
CA LEU A 57 -10.47 -21.33 3.70
C LEU A 57 -10.91 -20.62 4.98
N PRO A 58 -12.23 -20.49 5.22
CA PRO A 58 -12.77 -19.90 6.44
C PRO A 58 -12.36 -20.62 7.73
#